data_AF-A0A0C3ECE8-F1
#
_entry.id   AF-A0A0C3ECE8-F1
#
_cell.length_a   1.000
_cell.length_b   1.000
_cell.length_c   1.000
_cell.angle_alpha   90.00
_cell.angle_beta   90.00
_cell.angle_gamma   90.00
#
_symmetry.space_group_name_H-M   'P 1'
#
loop_
_entity.id
_entity.type
_entity.pdbx_description
1 polymer ?
#
loop_
_entity_poly.entity_id
_entity_poly.type
_entity_poly.pdbx_seq_one_letter_code
_entity_poly.pdbx_strand_id
1 'polypeptide(L)'
;MDSVIGLLPSALAVLAVTVGIDRLRWSKLDAIPSVGPSGHLSSYYGAARFVLHAKAMIQEGYDQYKDGFFKVPTMNRWVVVITGPRLLEELRKIPDERLSFDHAMRDLLQVKYTFGLEAQEQPYHVQVIRDHLRRNISQLFPQVFEEIRLSFDDVIPLRETGTGSHDP
;
A
#
# COMPACT_ATOMS: atom_id res chain seq x y z
N MET A 1 37.32 15.69 22.92
CA MET A 1 37.36 14.48 22.06
C MET A 1 36.71 13.27 22.74
N ASP A 2 36.47 13.32 24.05
CA ASP A 2 35.94 12.21 24.86
C ASP A 2 34.43 11.97 24.69
N SER A 3 33.66 13.01 24.31
CA SER A 3 32.21 12.88 24.07
C SER A 3 31.87 12.05 22.82
N VAL A 4 32.77 12.01 21.83
CA VAL A 4 32.56 11.24 20.57
C VAL A 4 32.86 9.74 20.78
N ILE A 5 33.77 9.42 21.70
CA ILE A 5 34.18 8.04 22.02
C ILE A 5 33.05 7.30 22.78
N GLY A 6 32.25 8.00 23.58
CA GLY A 6 31.07 7.44 24.25
C GLY A 6 29.82 7.29 23.35
N LEU A 7 29.75 8.02 22.24
CA LEU A 7 28.62 7.99 21.30
C LEU A 7 28.63 6.75 20.39
N LEU A 8 29.80 6.23 20.03
CA LEU A 8 29.93 5.04 19.18
C LEU A 8 29.41 3.74 19.84
N PRO A 9 29.81 3.36 21.07
CA PRO A 9 29.33 2.13 21.71
C PRO A 9 27.86 2.23 22.10
N SER A 10 27.36 3.41 22.47
CA SER A 10 25.94 3.62 22.74
C SER A 10 25.10 3.52 21.46
N ALA A 11 25.55 4.09 20.35
CA ALA A 11 24.89 3.92 19.06
C ALA A 11 24.88 2.45 18.58
N LEU A 12 25.98 1.72 18.80
CA LEU A 12 26.06 0.29 18.46
C LEU A 12 25.13 -0.55 19.34
N ALA A 13 25.03 -0.24 20.63
CA ALA A 13 24.10 -0.90 21.55
C ALA A 13 22.64 -0.64 21.16
N VAL A 14 22.28 0.61 20.83
CA VAL A 14 20.95 0.95 20.32
C VAL A 14 20.67 0.21 19.02
N LEU A 15 21.62 0.16 18.08
CA LEU A 15 21.48 -0.58 16.82
C LEU A 15 21.30 -2.09 17.07
N ALA A 16 22.08 -2.68 17.98
CA ALA A 16 21.97 -4.10 18.32
C ALA A 16 20.61 -4.41 18.96
N VAL A 17 20.10 -3.52 19.82
CA VAL A 17 18.78 -3.66 20.44
C VAL A 17 17.67 -3.52 19.39
N THR A 18 17.72 -2.51 18.51
CA THR A 18 16.71 -2.34 17.46
C THR A 18 16.71 -3.51 16.49
N VAL A 19 17.88 -3.92 16.00
CA VAL A 19 18.03 -5.11 15.15
C VAL A 19 17.55 -6.36 15.88
N GLY A 20 17.84 -6.52 17.17
CA GLY A 20 17.37 -7.63 17.99
C GLY A 20 15.84 -7.67 18.13
N ILE A 21 15.22 -6.52 18.38
CA ILE A 21 13.75 -6.38 18.45
C ILE A 21 13.13 -6.68 17.08
N ASP A 22 13.65 -6.11 16.01
CA ASP A 22 13.15 -6.33 14.66
C ASP A 22 13.29 -7.80 14.24
N ARG A 23 14.43 -8.42 14.57
CA ARG A 23 14.65 -9.87 14.38
C ARG A 23 13.58 -10.71 15.09
N LEU A 24 13.25 -10.35 16.33
CA LEU A 24 12.26 -11.08 17.14
C LEU A 24 10.82 -10.83 16.66
N ARG A 25 10.53 -9.64 16.12
CA ARG A 25 9.23 -9.33 15.52
C ARG A 25 9.05 -10.08 14.21
N TRP A 26 10.08 -10.11 13.37
CA TRP A 26 10.03 -10.76 12.06
C TRP A 26 10.08 -12.28 12.13
N SER A 27 10.72 -12.85 13.16
CA SER A 27 10.77 -14.31 13.33
C SER A 27 9.38 -14.96 13.47
N LYS A 28 8.40 -14.21 14.00
CA LYS A 28 6.99 -14.67 14.06
C LYS A 28 6.37 -14.89 12.67
N LEU A 29 6.94 -14.28 11.62
CA LEU A 29 6.49 -14.41 10.25
C LEU A 29 7.34 -15.40 9.44
N ASP A 30 8.39 -16.00 10.02
CA ASP A 30 9.29 -16.91 9.30
C ASP A 30 8.58 -18.19 8.82
N ALA A 31 7.50 -18.58 9.49
CA ALA A 31 6.65 -19.70 9.08
C ALA A 31 5.80 -19.41 7.82
N ILE A 32 5.68 -18.14 7.42
CA ILE A 32 4.89 -17.73 6.25
C ILE A 32 5.78 -17.73 5.01
N PRO A 33 5.39 -18.40 3.92
CA PRO A 33 6.16 -18.37 2.69
C PRO A 33 6.30 -16.95 2.14
N SER A 34 7.51 -16.59 1.72
CA SER A 34 7.83 -15.26 1.19
C SER A 34 8.01 -15.27 -0.32
N VAL A 35 7.46 -14.27 -0.98
CA VAL A 35 7.71 -14.02 -2.41
C VAL A 35 8.81 -12.97 -2.56
N GLY A 36 9.87 -13.35 -3.27
CA GLY A 36 11.11 -12.59 -3.34
C GLY A 36 12.10 -12.91 -2.20
N PRO A 37 13.24 -12.20 -2.13
CA PRO A 37 14.30 -12.52 -1.18
C PRO A 37 13.87 -12.32 0.27
N SER A 38 14.19 -13.29 1.13
CA SER A 38 13.74 -13.34 2.52
C SER A 38 14.81 -12.99 3.57
N GLY A 39 16.06 -12.80 3.16
CA GLY A 39 17.15 -12.39 4.06
C GLY A 39 17.08 -10.90 4.44
N HIS A 40 17.59 -10.53 5.62
CA HIS A 40 17.50 -9.17 6.19
C HIS A 40 17.98 -8.06 5.24
N LEU A 41 19.16 -8.22 4.63
CA LEU A 41 19.68 -7.25 3.65
C LEU A 41 19.00 -7.38 2.29
N SER A 42 18.66 -8.60 1.87
CA SER A 42 17.99 -8.84 0.60
C SER A 42 16.52 -8.40 0.60
N SER A 43 15.91 -8.19 1.77
CA SER A 43 14.55 -7.71 1.94
C SER A 43 14.37 -6.29 1.39
N TYR A 44 15.41 -5.44 1.48
CA TYR A 44 15.41 -4.11 0.87
C TYR A 44 15.41 -4.18 -0.66
N TYR A 45 16.13 -5.13 -1.26
CA TYR A 45 16.02 -5.40 -2.69
C TYR A 45 14.62 -5.90 -3.05
N GLY A 46 14.06 -6.80 -2.24
CA GLY A 46 12.67 -7.26 -2.38
C GLY A 46 11.67 -6.11 -2.30
N ALA A 47 11.86 -5.18 -1.37
CA ALA A 47 11.01 -4.00 -1.21
C ALA A 47 11.14 -3.04 -2.40
N ALA A 48 12.35 -2.80 -2.90
CA ALA A 48 12.56 -2.00 -4.12
C ALA A 48 11.91 -2.66 -5.35
N ARG A 49 12.06 -3.98 -5.48
CA ARG A 49 11.36 -4.77 -6.51
C ARG A 49 9.85 -4.63 -6.35
N PHE A 50 9.33 -4.67 -5.12
CA PHE A 50 7.90 -4.53 -4.86
C PHE A 50 7.39 -3.14 -5.24
N VAL A 51 8.11 -2.07 -4.92
CA VAL A 51 7.73 -0.70 -5.31
C VAL A 51 7.60 -0.57 -6.83
N LEU A 52 8.49 -1.20 -7.60
CA LEU A 52 8.50 -1.09 -9.06
C LEU A 52 7.62 -2.14 -9.75
N HIS A 53 7.45 -3.32 -9.17
CA HIS A 53 6.85 -4.49 -9.80
C HIS A 53 5.85 -5.23 -8.88
N ALA A 54 5.13 -4.51 -8.02
CA ALA A 54 4.17 -5.07 -7.07
C ALA A 54 3.20 -6.07 -7.72
N LYS A 55 2.61 -5.70 -8.87
CA LYS A 55 1.66 -6.56 -9.60
C LYS A 55 2.26 -7.91 -9.96
N ALA A 56 3.48 -7.91 -10.50
CA ALA A 56 4.17 -9.13 -10.90
C ALA A 56 4.51 -10.01 -9.67
N MET A 57 4.96 -9.40 -8.57
CA MET A 57 5.26 -10.13 -7.34
C MET A 57 4.01 -10.71 -6.66
N ILE A 58 2.90 -9.97 -6.65
CA ILE A 58 1.63 -10.48 -6.11
C ILE A 58 1.11 -11.62 -6.97
N GLN A 59 1.22 -11.51 -8.30
CA GLN A 59 0.83 -12.57 -9.23
C GLN A 59 1.69 -13.83 -9.05
N GLU A 60 3.01 -13.68 -8.95
CA GLU A 60 3.97 -14.77 -8.64
C GLU A 60 3.56 -15.51 -7.36
N GLY A 61 3.26 -14.75 -6.29
CA GLY A 61 2.79 -15.31 -5.03
C GLY A 61 1.44 -16.02 -5.13
N TYR A 62 0.51 -15.43 -5.87
CA TYR A 62 -0.81 -16.02 -6.08
C TYR A 62 -0.71 -17.35 -6.83
N ASP A 63 0.10 -17.40 -7.88
CA ASP A 63 0.28 -18.61 -8.69
C ASP A 63 0.98 -19.73 -7.91
N GLN A 64 1.93 -19.38 -7.04
CA GLN A 64 2.70 -20.32 -6.23
C GLN A 64 1.95 -20.82 -4.98
N TYR A 65 1.15 -19.96 -4.35
CA TYR A 65 0.49 -20.23 -3.06
C TYR A 65 -1.03 -20.10 -3.18
N LYS A 66 -1.63 -20.83 -4.13
CA LYS A 66 -3.09 -20.91 -4.29
C LYS A 66 -3.74 -21.48 -3.04
N ASP A 67 -4.91 -20.95 -2.68
CA ASP A 67 -5.72 -21.34 -1.50
C ASP A 67 -5.03 -21.24 -0.13
N GLY A 68 -3.92 -20.50 -0.06
CA GLY A 68 -3.13 -20.30 1.15
C GLY A 68 -2.92 -18.83 1.47
N PHE A 69 -1.70 -18.52 1.89
CA PHE A 69 -1.24 -17.16 2.14
C PHE A 69 0.26 -17.08 1.93
N PHE A 70 0.75 -15.91 1.56
CA PHE A 70 2.17 -15.62 1.38
C PHE A 70 2.45 -14.20 1.87
N LYS A 71 3.73 -13.88 2.08
CA LYS A 71 4.15 -12.52 2.45
C LYS A 71 4.99 -11.87 1.36
N VAL A 72 4.81 -10.56 1.20
CA VAL A 72 5.62 -9.70 0.34
C VAL A 72 6.33 -8.63 1.18
N PRO A 73 7.57 -8.27 0.85
CA PRO A 73 8.28 -7.21 1.54
C PRO A 73 7.79 -5.84 1.06
N THR A 74 7.52 -4.93 1.99
CA THR A 74 7.41 -3.50 1.73
C THR A 74 8.61 -2.76 2.35
N MET A 75 8.70 -1.45 2.14
CA MET A 75 9.86 -0.66 2.61
C MET A 75 10.11 -0.72 4.12
N ASN A 76 9.08 -1.02 4.92
CA ASN A 76 9.16 -0.99 6.39
C ASN A 76 8.53 -2.18 7.10
N ARG A 77 7.89 -3.13 6.37
CA ARG A 77 7.19 -4.27 6.97
C ARG A 77 6.98 -5.39 5.96
N TRP A 78 6.46 -6.50 6.45
CA TRP A 78 5.92 -7.57 5.62
C TRP A 78 4.40 -7.42 5.54
N VAL A 79 3.84 -7.61 4.34
CA VAL A 79 2.38 -7.69 4.13
C VAL A 79 2.04 -9.13 3.80
N VAL A 80 1.09 -9.70 4.54
CA VAL A 80 0.56 -11.05 4.27
C VAL A 80 -0.63 -10.93 3.34
N VAL A 81 -0.58 -11.66 2.22
CA VAL A 81 -1.62 -11.76 1.22
C VAL A 81 -2.31 -13.11 1.38
N ILE A 82 -3.64 -13.10 1.47
CA ILE A 82 -4.48 -14.29 1.53
C ILE A 82 -5.03 -14.57 0.14
N THR A 83 -4.95 -15.82 -0.32
CA THR A 83 -5.36 -16.21 -1.67
C THR A 83 -6.57 -17.15 -1.69
N GLY A 84 -6.90 -17.78 -0.56
CA GLY A 84 -8.00 -18.74 -0.45
C GLY A 84 -9.30 -18.18 0.14
N PRO A 85 -10.48 -18.55 -0.41
CA PRO A 85 -11.79 -18.06 0.06
C PRO A 85 -12.09 -18.47 1.51
N ARG A 86 -11.69 -19.67 1.92
CA ARG A 86 -11.86 -20.15 3.31
C ARG A 86 -11.12 -19.26 4.31
N LEU A 87 -9.85 -18.95 4.04
CA LEU A 87 -9.03 -18.10 4.90
C LEU A 87 -9.56 -16.66 4.92
N LEU A 88 -10.10 -16.18 3.80
CA LEU A 88 -10.75 -14.88 3.73
C LEU A 88 -12.02 -14.83 4.60
N GLU A 89 -12.82 -15.89 4.62
CA GLU A 89 -13.98 -15.99 5.52
C GLU A 89 -13.59 -16.03 6.99
N GLU A 90 -12.49 -16.73 7.32
CA GLU A 90 -11.93 -16.72 8.68
C GLU A 90 -11.48 -15.32 9.06
N LEU A 91 -10.70 -14.65 8.20
CA LEU A 91 -10.22 -13.28 8.42
C LEU A 91 -11.38 -12.32 8.69
N ARG A 92 -12.46 -12.41 7.90
CA ARG A 92 -13.64 -11.56 8.03
C ARG A 92 -14.39 -11.76 9.37
N LYS A 93 -14.26 -12.93 10.00
CA LYS A 93 -14.91 -13.25 11.29
C LYS A 93 -14.04 -12.87 12.49
N ILE A 94 -12.77 -12.51 12.28
CA ILE A 94 -11.89 -12.07 13.36
C ILE A 94 -12.39 -10.73 13.89
N PRO A 95 -12.54 -10.57 15.22
CA PRO A 95 -13.02 -9.32 15.80
C PRO A 95 -11.91 -8.24 15.76
N ASP A 96 -12.32 -6.97 15.69
CA ASP A 96 -11.43 -5.83 15.47
C ASP A 96 -10.37 -5.65 16.58
N GLU A 97 -10.63 -6.14 17.80
CA GLU A 97 -9.66 -6.10 18.91
C GLU A 97 -8.43 -6.98 18.65
N ARG A 98 -8.57 -7.99 17.78
CA ARG A 98 -7.45 -8.87 17.37
C ARG A 98 -6.85 -8.44 16.04
N LEU A 99 -7.67 -7.94 15.11
CA LEU A 99 -7.23 -7.52 13.79
C LEU A 99 -8.01 -6.29 13.33
N SER A 100 -7.38 -5.13 13.40
CA SER A 100 -8.02 -3.86 13.04
C SER A 100 -7.68 -3.44 11.61
N PHE A 101 -8.71 -3.34 10.76
CA PHE A 101 -8.58 -2.80 9.41
C PHE A 101 -8.17 -1.32 9.41
N ASP A 102 -8.72 -0.53 10.33
CA ASP A 102 -8.41 0.91 10.46
C ASP A 102 -6.92 1.13 10.79
N HIS A 103 -6.37 0.43 11.79
CA HIS A 103 -4.93 0.50 12.06
C HIS A 103 -4.09 0.05 10.85
N ALA A 104 -4.49 -1.03 10.18
CA ALA A 104 -3.78 -1.51 9.00
C ALA A 104 -3.75 -0.46 7.87
N MET A 105 -4.85 0.26 7.63
CA MET A 105 -4.91 1.32 6.62
C MET A 105 -4.13 2.57 7.02
N ARG A 106 -4.17 2.98 8.30
CA ARG A 106 -3.33 4.08 8.81
C ARG A 106 -1.86 3.82 8.54
N ASP A 107 -1.42 2.60 8.81
CA ASP A 107 -0.05 2.18 8.57
C ASP A 107 0.26 2.07 7.08
N LEU A 108 -0.60 1.42 6.30
CA LEU A 108 -0.39 1.17 4.87
C LEU A 108 -0.36 2.47 4.05
N LEU A 109 -1.38 3.31 4.23
CA LEU A 109 -1.59 4.53 3.46
C LEU A 109 -0.89 5.74 4.07
N GLN A 110 -0.35 5.62 5.28
CA GLN A 110 0.19 6.75 6.03
C GLN A 110 -0.83 7.88 6.10
N VAL A 111 -2.06 7.56 6.52
CA VAL A 111 -3.26 8.42 6.39
C VAL A 111 -3.03 9.83 6.89
N LYS A 112 -2.35 10.01 8.04
CA LYS A 112 -1.95 11.31 8.57
C LYS A 112 -1.23 12.20 7.54
N TYR A 113 -0.37 11.61 6.72
CA TYR A 113 0.49 12.30 5.77
C TYR A 113 -0.13 12.39 4.36
N THR A 114 -1.06 11.49 4.02
CA THR A 114 -1.67 11.42 2.68
C THR A 114 -3.07 12.03 2.61
N PHE A 115 -3.88 11.90 3.67
CA PHE A 115 -5.24 12.45 3.78
C PHE A 115 -5.36 13.58 4.81
N GLY A 116 -4.30 13.81 5.60
CA GLY A 116 -4.28 14.79 6.67
C GLY A 116 -4.63 14.21 8.04
N LEU A 117 -4.28 14.96 9.10
CA LEU A 117 -4.47 14.53 10.49
C LEU A 117 -5.96 14.32 10.83
N GLU A 118 -6.82 15.22 10.35
CA GLU A 118 -8.26 15.17 10.57
C GLU A 118 -8.88 13.88 10.04
N ALA A 119 -8.45 13.41 8.86
CA ALA A 119 -8.95 12.17 8.28
C ALA A 119 -8.57 10.92 9.08
N GLN A 120 -7.49 10.97 9.87
CA GLN A 120 -7.08 9.88 10.75
C GLN A 120 -7.83 9.92 12.09
N GLU A 121 -7.98 11.10 12.70
CA GLU A 121 -8.63 11.26 14.00
C GLU A 121 -10.16 11.14 13.89
N GLN A 122 -10.71 11.64 12.78
CA GLN A 122 -12.13 11.62 12.46
C GLN A 122 -12.30 11.08 11.04
N PRO A 123 -12.53 9.78 10.84
CA PRO A 123 -12.63 9.17 9.51
C PRO A 123 -13.94 9.52 8.79
N TYR A 124 -14.19 10.82 8.58
CA TYR A 124 -15.39 11.39 7.97
C TYR A 124 -15.66 10.81 6.59
N HIS A 125 -14.60 10.54 5.83
CA HIS A 125 -14.67 10.01 4.47
C HIS A 125 -15.45 8.69 4.42
N VAL A 126 -15.35 7.83 5.44
CA VAL A 126 -16.09 6.57 5.52
C VAL A 126 -17.59 6.83 5.64
N GLN A 127 -18.00 7.77 6.49
CA GLN A 127 -19.41 8.12 6.69
C GLN A 127 -19.99 8.81 5.46
N VAL A 128 -19.26 9.78 4.89
CA VAL A 128 -19.69 10.51 3.68
C VAL A 128 -19.90 9.53 2.51
N ILE A 129 -18.99 8.58 2.30
CA ILE A 129 -19.15 7.57 1.24
C ILE A 129 -20.40 6.71 1.48
N ARG A 130 -20.60 6.21 2.71
CA ARG A 130 -21.74 5.33 3.03
C ARG A 130 -23.08 6.04 2.94
N ASP A 131 -23.14 7.29 3.39
CA ASP A 131 -24.39 8.02 3.53
C ASP A 131 -24.72 8.87 2.31
N HIS A 132 -23.76 9.61 1.77
CA HIS A 132 -24.02 10.56 0.70
C HIS A 132 -23.76 9.95 -0.67
N LEU A 133 -22.58 9.36 -0.88
CA LEU A 133 -22.22 8.86 -2.21
C LEU A 133 -23.14 7.73 -2.66
N ARG A 134 -23.39 6.74 -1.80
CA ARG A 134 -24.26 5.60 -2.15
C ARG A 134 -25.68 6.02 -2.55
N ARG A 135 -26.25 7.03 -1.88
CA ARG A 135 -27.64 7.47 -2.12
C ARG A 135 -27.77 8.39 -3.34
N ASN A 136 -26.73 9.19 -3.60
CA ASN A 136 -26.77 10.24 -4.61
C ASN A 136 -25.98 9.89 -5.89
N ILE A 137 -25.37 8.71 -5.98
CA ILE A 137 -24.54 8.33 -7.14
C ILE A 137 -25.27 8.48 -8.47
N SER A 138 -26.55 8.09 -8.54
CA SER A 138 -27.36 8.19 -9.77
C SER A 138 -27.60 9.63 -10.20
N GLN A 139 -27.58 10.58 -9.27
CA GLN A 139 -27.75 12.01 -9.54
C GLN A 139 -26.41 12.70 -9.87
N LEU A 140 -25.32 12.25 -9.22
CA LEU A 140 -23.98 12.79 -9.42
C LEU A 140 -23.35 12.29 -10.73
N PHE A 141 -23.62 11.04 -11.11
CA PHE A 141 -22.96 10.39 -12.25
C PHE A 141 -23.08 11.16 -13.57
N PRO A 142 -24.25 11.69 -13.98
CA PRO A 142 -24.36 12.47 -15.21
C PRO A 142 -23.46 13.71 -15.22
N GLN A 143 -23.34 14.40 -14.07
CA GLN A 143 -22.50 15.59 -13.94
C GLN A 143 -21.02 15.23 -14.04
N VAL A 144 -20.59 14.18 -13.33
CA VAL A 144 -19.20 13.68 -13.42
C VAL A 144 -18.87 13.23 -14.84
N PHE A 145 -19.80 12.54 -15.52
CA PHE A 145 -19.61 12.10 -16.89
C PHE A 145 -19.48 13.26 -17.88
N GLU A 146 -20.33 14.29 -17.74
CA GLU A 146 -20.24 15.47 -18.61
C GLU A 146 -18.93 16.24 -18.39
N GLU A 147 -18.48 16.39 -17.15
CA GLU A 147 -17.19 17.03 -16.84
C GLU A 147 -16.01 16.26 -17.45
N ILE A 148 -16.05 14.93 -17.38
CA ILE A 148 -15.06 14.08 -18.06
C ILE A 148 -15.11 14.36 -19.57
N ARG A 149 -16.28 14.34 -20.20
CA ARG A 149 -16.44 14.59 -21.65
C ARG A 149 -15.85 15.94 -22.05
N LEU A 150 -16.21 17.00 -21.33
CA LEU A 150 -15.73 18.36 -21.58
C LEU A 150 -14.21 18.48 -21.38
N SER A 151 -13.67 17.86 -20.32
CA SER A 151 -12.22 17.84 -20.06
C SER A 151 -11.45 17.15 -21.18
N PHE A 152 -12.00 16.08 -21.76
CA PHE A 152 -11.39 15.40 -22.89
C PHE A 152 -11.36 16.28 -24.14
N ASP A 153 -12.44 17.01 -24.43
CA ASP A 153 -12.49 17.95 -25.56
C ASP A 153 -11.48 19.11 -25.41
N ASP A 154 -11.24 19.57 -24.17
CA ASP A 154 -10.30 20.66 -23.86
C ASP A 154 -8.82 20.20 -23.88
N VAL A 155 -8.53 19.05 -23.28
CA VAL A 155 -7.14 18.57 -23.08
C VAL A 155 -6.62 17.75 -24.26
N ILE A 156 -7.50 17.09 -25.02
CA ILE A 156 -7.12 16.32 -26.21
C ILE A 156 -7.46 17.16 -27.44
N PRO A 157 -6.50 17.95 -27.99
CA PRO A 157 -6.76 18.70 -29.20
C PRO A 157 -7.16 17.73 -30.31
N LEU A 158 -8.34 17.97 -30.89
CA LEU A 158 -8.73 17.35 -32.15
C LEU A 158 -7.65 17.71 -33.15
N ARG A 159 -6.86 16.70 -33.52
CA ARG A 159 -5.76 16.80 -34.49
C ARG A 159 -6.24 17.67 -35.64
N GLU A 160 -5.67 18.88 -35.78
CA GLU A 160 -5.90 19.70 -36.96
C GLU A 160 -5.54 18.83 -38.17
N THR A 161 -6.57 18.35 -38.87
CA THR A 161 -6.41 17.68 -40.15
C THR A 161 -5.74 18.68 -41.06
N GLY A 162 -4.47 18.40 -41.37
CA GLY A 162 -3.56 19.33 -42.02
C GLY A 162 -4.18 19.99 -43.24
N THR A 163 -4.28 21.31 -43.20
CA THR A 163 -4.23 22.11 -44.41
C THR A 163 -2.76 22.30 -44.74
N GLY A 164 -2.20 21.32 -45.44
CA GLY A 164 -1.05 21.58 -46.30
C GLY A 164 -1.46 22.60 -47.35
N SER A 165 -1.35 23.89 -47.03
CA SER A 165 -1.33 24.94 -48.03
C SER A 165 0.03 24.89 -48.71
N HIS A 166 0.11 23.99 -49.69
CA HIS A 166 1.00 24.15 -50.83
C HIS A 166 0.60 25.44 -51.54
N ASP A 167 1.49 26.42 -51.57
CA ASP A 167 1.49 27.49 -52.57
C ASP A 167 2.93 28.03 -52.69
N PRO A 168 3.32 28.61 -53.84
CA PRO A 168 4.38 28.09 -54.72
C PRO A 168 5.77 28.72 -54.49
#